data_AF-A0A212C5I5-F1
#
_entry.id   AF-A0A212C5I5-F1
#
_cell.length_a   1.000
_cell.length_b   1.000
_cell.length_c   1.000
_cell.angle_alpha   90.00
_cell.angle_beta   90.00
_cell.angle_gamma   90.00
#
_symmetry.space_group_name_H-M   'P 1'
#
loop_
_entity.id
_entity.type
_entity.pdbx_description
1 polymer ?
#
loop_
_entity_poly.entity_id
_entity_poly.type
_entity_poly.pdbx_seq_one_letter_code
_entity_poly.pdbx_strand_id
1 'polypeptide(L)'
;SPLRLVTNRFWKKLPLVTLNLRLYESQQQEEKCKPISRYPTGFLPNVFKVFSHRPLEFRAFFAYYNIICNKKTGQLSRADKELIILVTSLANRCSYSVVVHSAQYRVFSKNPVLSDQLRAHLPVPVSHSCAHLLLCA
;
A
#
# COMPACT_ATOMS: atom_id res chain seq x y z
N SER A 1 -0.43 -54.50 33.29
CA SER A 1 0.61 -54.54 32.24
C SER A 1 1.15 -53.15 31.96
N PRO A 2 2.48 -53.00 31.82
CA PRO A 2 3.17 -51.72 31.91
C PRO A 2 3.31 -51.07 30.53
N LEU A 3 2.32 -50.30 30.09
CA LEU A 3 2.48 -49.36 28.96
C LEU A 3 1.74 -48.05 29.25
N ARG A 4 2.06 -47.47 30.40
CA ARG A 4 1.83 -46.05 30.73
C ARG A 4 3.20 -45.39 30.85
N LEU A 5 3.87 -45.13 29.73
CA LEU A 5 5.00 -44.20 29.60
C LEU A 5 5.37 -44.09 28.12
N VAL A 6 5.65 -42.86 27.67
CA VAL A 6 5.89 -42.44 26.28
C VAL A 6 4.56 -42.28 25.52
N THR A 7 3.89 -41.14 25.57
CA THR A 7 4.23 -40.01 24.69
C THR A 7 3.58 -38.71 25.20
N ASN A 8 4.07 -38.16 26.31
CA ASN A 8 3.75 -36.77 26.69
C ASN A 8 5.01 -35.92 26.65
N ARG A 9 5.48 -35.59 25.42
CA ARG A 9 6.49 -34.54 25.18
C ARG A 9 6.71 -34.11 23.72
N PHE A 10 5.99 -34.66 22.73
CA PHE A 10 6.22 -34.29 21.33
C PHE A 10 5.21 -33.25 20.81
N TRP A 11 3.99 -33.23 21.34
CA TRP A 11 2.92 -32.35 20.82
C TRP A 11 2.91 -30.92 21.39
N LYS A 12 3.75 -30.61 22.40
CA LYS A 12 3.94 -29.23 22.89
C LYS A 12 4.95 -28.42 22.06
N LYS A 13 5.38 -28.92 20.90
CA LYS A 13 6.49 -28.36 20.11
C LYS A 13 6.18 -28.18 18.62
N LEU A 14 4.95 -27.80 18.29
CA LEU A 14 4.60 -27.33 16.94
C LEU A 14 4.25 -25.83 16.99
N PRO A 15 5.21 -24.94 16.73
CA PRO A 15 4.94 -23.52 16.53
C PRO A 15 4.71 -23.28 15.05
N LEU A 16 3.57 -23.70 14.49
CA LEU A 16 3.27 -23.45 13.07
C LEU A 16 1.88 -22.86 12.81
N VAL A 17 1.29 -22.14 13.77
CA VAL A 17 0.10 -21.29 13.49
C VAL A 17 0.10 -19.95 14.26
N THR A 18 0.84 -19.80 15.36
CA THR A 18 0.77 -18.59 16.21
C THR A 18 1.63 -17.41 15.75
N LEU A 19 2.56 -17.58 14.81
CA LEU A 19 3.35 -16.46 14.28
C LEU A 19 2.60 -15.62 13.23
N ASN A 20 1.61 -16.20 12.54
CA ASN A 20 0.84 -15.46 11.53
C ASN A 20 -0.20 -14.53 12.15
N LEU A 21 -0.75 -14.84 13.32
CA LEU A 21 -1.77 -13.98 13.94
C LEU A 21 -1.18 -12.71 14.56
N ARG A 22 0.03 -12.79 15.15
CA ARG A 22 0.66 -11.65 15.82
C ARG A 22 1.23 -10.62 14.83
N LEU A 23 1.72 -11.09 13.68
CA LEU A 23 2.08 -10.21 12.56
C LEU A 23 0.83 -9.61 11.91
N TYR A 24 -0.25 -10.39 11.81
CA TYR A 24 -1.55 -9.92 11.34
C TYR A 24 -2.14 -8.83 12.26
N GLU A 25 -2.07 -8.98 13.59
CA GLU A 25 -2.48 -7.95 14.57
C GLU A 25 -1.59 -6.71 14.52
N SER A 26 -0.28 -6.84 14.30
CA SER A 26 0.61 -5.68 14.19
C SER A 26 0.35 -4.82 12.95
N GLN A 27 -0.14 -5.42 11.85
CA GLN A 27 -0.60 -4.69 10.67
C GLN A 27 -1.94 -3.98 10.94
N GLN A 28 -2.83 -4.57 11.75
CA GLN A 28 -4.11 -3.95 12.14
C GLN A 28 -3.93 -2.77 13.09
N GLN A 29 -2.88 -2.77 13.92
CA GLN A 29 -2.63 -1.69 14.90
C GLN A 29 -2.29 -0.34 14.23
N GLU A 30 -1.67 -0.34 13.04
CA GLU A 30 -1.42 0.89 12.27
C GLU A 30 -2.61 1.34 11.41
N GLU A 31 -3.61 0.48 11.19
CA GLU A 31 -4.84 0.76 10.44
C GLU A 31 -5.98 1.34 11.30
N LYS A 32 -5.73 1.66 12.58
CA LYS A 32 -6.66 2.51 13.33
C LYS A 32 -6.73 3.87 12.63
N CYS A 33 -7.85 4.12 11.93
CA CYS A 33 -8.21 5.34 11.18
C CYS A 33 -7.30 6.52 11.52
N LYS A 34 -6.19 6.67 10.79
CA LYS A 34 -5.36 7.85 10.92
C LYS A 34 -6.21 9.01 10.39
N PRO A 35 -6.36 10.14 11.11
CA PRO A 35 -7.07 11.30 10.57
C PRO A 35 -6.44 11.70 9.24
N ILE A 36 -7.23 12.28 8.32
CA ILE A 36 -6.77 12.65 6.95
C ILE A 36 -5.44 13.44 7.00
N SER A 37 -5.26 14.26 8.03
CA SER A 37 -4.04 15.03 8.31
C SER A 37 -2.76 14.21 8.49
N ARG A 38 -2.86 12.90 8.73
CA ARG A 38 -1.72 11.99 8.88
C ARG A 38 -1.38 11.22 7.61
N TYR A 39 -2.16 11.34 6.54
CA TYR A 39 -1.76 10.80 5.25
C TYR A 39 -0.73 11.74 4.62
N PRO A 40 0.41 11.23 4.12
CA PRO A 40 1.48 12.08 3.58
C PRO A 40 1.04 12.96 2.41
N THR A 41 -0.03 12.58 1.72
CA THR A 41 -0.62 13.32 0.60
C THR A 41 -1.75 14.27 1.01
N GLY A 42 -2.14 14.30 2.29
CA GLY A 42 -3.21 15.17 2.79
C GLY A 42 -4.64 14.81 2.35
N PHE A 43 -4.83 13.67 1.67
CA PHE A 43 -6.15 13.19 1.25
C PHE A 43 -6.30 11.67 1.43
N LEU A 44 -7.54 11.20 1.45
CA LEU A 44 -7.89 9.79 1.50
C LEU A 44 -8.19 9.27 0.09
N PRO A 45 -7.38 8.37 -0.50
CA PRO A 45 -7.67 7.75 -1.78
C PRO A 45 -9.07 7.12 -1.83
N ASN A 46 -9.83 7.40 -2.90
CA ASN A 46 -11.20 6.88 -3.08
C ASN A 46 -11.27 5.35 -3.06
N VAL A 47 -10.19 4.67 -3.43
CA VAL A 47 -10.09 3.20 -3.33
C VAL A 47 -10.37 2.70 -1.90
N PHE A 48 -10.07 3.49 -0.86
CA PHE A 48 -10.40 3.13 0.52
C PHE A 48 -11.90 3.20 0.79
N LYS A 49 -12.58 4.21 0.22
CA LYS A 49 -14.03 4.30 0.28
C LYS A 49 -14.68 3.11 -0.42
N VAL A 50 -14.19 2.73 -1.60
CA VAL A 50 -14.71 1.57 -2.34
C VAL A 50 -14.59 0.29 -1.52
N PHE A 51 -13.44 0.05 -0.90
CA PHE A 51 -13.21 -1.14 -0.09
C PHE A 51 -13.79 -1.09 1.33
N SER A 52 -14.28 0.07 1.79
CA SER A 52 -14.82 0.23 3.16
C SER A 52 -15.99 -0.71 3.48
N HIS A 53 -16.75 -1.13 2.46
CA HIS A 53 -17.84 -2.09 2.59
C HIS A 53 -17.40 -3.56 2.46
N ARG A 54 -16.10 -3.82 2.24
CA ARG A 54 -15.51 -5.15 1.99
C ARG A 54 -14.20 -5.35 2.75
N PRO A 55 -14.26 -5.50 4.09
CA PRO A 55 -13.07 -5.45 4.95
C PRO A 55 -12.05 -6.57 4.70
N LEU A 56 -12.50 -7.76 4.29
CA LEU A 56 -11.58 -8.86 3.95
C LEU A 56 -10.80 -8.58 2.67
N GLU A 57 -11.44 -8.02 1.65
CA GLU A 57 -10.79 -7.61 0.39
C GLU A 57 -9.82 -6.44 0.62
N PHE A 58 -10.26 -5.43 1.39
CA PHE A 58 -9.43 -4.28 1.77
C PHE A 58 -8.08 -4.72 2.34
N ARG A 59 -8.15 -5.58 3.35
CA ARG A 59 -7.01 -6.14 4.07
C ARG A 59 -6.10 -6.98 3.18
N ALA A 60 -6.65 -7.80 2.29
CA ALA A 60 -5.86 -8.58 1.34
C ALA A 60 -5.12 -7.65 0.35
N PHE A 61 -5.81 -6.64 -0.17
CA PHE A 61 -5.22 -5.63 -1.05
C PHE A 61 -4.06 -4.89 -0.37
N PHE A 62 -4.26 -4.44 0.88
CA PHE A 62 -3.25 -3.70 1.62
C PHE A 62 -2.05 -4.55 2.04
N ALA A 63 -2.28 -5.80 2.43
CA ALA A 63 -1.18 -6.72 2.71
C ALA A 63 -0.27 -6.87 1.48
N TYR A 64 -0.88 -7.05 0.30
CA TYR A 64 -0.13 -7.14 -0.96
C TYR A 64 0.57 -5.83 -1.31
N TYR A 65 -0.13 -4.69 -1.20
CA TYR A 65 0.45 -3.36 -1.42
C TYR A 65 1.66 -3.13 -0.51
N ASN A 66 1.55 -3.41 0.79
CA ASN A 66 2.64 -3.20 1.74
C ASN A 66 3.90 -4.01 1.38
N ILE A 67 3.72 -5.26 0.92
CA ILE A 67 4.83 -6.14 0.51
C ILE A 67 5.56 -5.58 -0.71
N ILE A 68 4.86 -4.95 -1.65
CA ILE A 68 5.49 -4.40 -2.86
C ILE A 68 6.06 -3.00 -2.56
N CYS A 69 5.18 -2.12 -2.09
CA CYS A 69 5.42 -0.69 -2.00
C CYS A 69 6.25 -0.30 -0.78
N ASN A 70 5.93 -0.86 0.38
CA ASN A 70 6.50 -0.44 1.68
C ASN A 70 7.64 -1.32 2.17
N LYS A 71 7.87 -2.48 1.55
CA LYS A 71 9.00 -3.34 1.87
C LYS A 71 10.32 -2.60 1.63
N LYS A 72 11.12 -2.47 2.71
CA LYS A 72 12.41 -1.77 2.70
C LYS A 72 13.56 -2.58 2.11
N THR A 73 13.36 -3.88 1.89
CA THR A 73 14.39 -4.75 1.31
C THR A 73 14.42 -4.62 -0.21
N GLY A 74 15.60 -4.73 -0.81
CA GLY A 74 15.81 -4.68 -2.26
C GLY A 74 16.58 -3.42 -2.68
N GLN A 75 16.72 -3.22 -3.99
CA GLN A 75 17.49 -2.10 -4.55
C GLN A 75 16.61 -0.89 -4.90
N LEU A 76 15.28 -1.05 -4.95
CA LEU A 76 14.36 0.02 -5.32
C LEU A 76 13.92 0.81 -4.08
N SER A 77 14.12 2.12 -4.13
CA SER A 77 13.60 3.03 -3.11
C SER A 77 12.08 3.14 -3.19
N ARG A 78 11.48 3.78 -2.18
CA ARG A 78 10.03 4.07 -2.19
C ARG A 78 9.65 4.95 -3.39
N ALA A 79 10.49 5.93 -3.71
CA ALA A 79 10.29 6.83 -4.84
C ALA A 79 10.37 6.07 -6.18
N ASP A 80 11.33 5.15 -6.34
CA ASP A 80 11.47 4.38 -7.60
C ASP A 80 10.25 3.51 -7.86
N LYS A 81 9.69 2.90 -6.81
CA LYS A 81 8.46 2.10 -6.93
C LYS A 81 7.28 2.95 -7.35
N GLU A 82 7.11 4.13 -6.76
CA GLU A 82 6.06 5.08 -7.18
C GLU A 82 6.25 5.56 -8.62
N LEU A 83 7.50 5.77 -9.05
CA LEU A 83 7.81 6.15 -10.43
C LEU A 83 7.42 5.06 -11.43
N ILE A 84 7.74 3.80 -11.13
CA ILE A 84 7.33 2.66 -11.96
C ILE A 84 5.81 2.58 -12.06
N ILE A 85 5.10 2.74 -10.94
CA ILE A 85 3.63 2.74 -10.92
C ILE A 85 3.08 3.93 -11.74
N LEU A 86 3.68 5.12 -11.61
CA LEU A 86 3.27 6.30 -12.38
C LEU A 86 3.45 6.09 -13.89
N VAL A 87 4.63 5.63 -14.33
CA VAL A 87 4.93 5.40 -15.76
C VAL A 87 4.01 4.34 -16.34
N THR A 88 3.80 3.23 -15.64
CA THR A 88 2.86 2.18 -16.07
C THR A 88 1.41 2.68 -16.10
N SER A 89 1.01 3.54 -15.16
CA SER A 89 -0.33 4.14 -15.14
C SER A 89 -0.56 5.11 -16.30
N LEU A 90 0.47 5.89 -16.67
CA LEU A 90 0.44 6.76 -17.84
C LEU A 90 0.30 5.95 -19.14
N ALA A 91 1.10 4.89 -19.28
CA ALA A 91 1.01 3.97 -20.42
C ALA A 91 -0.38 3.33 -20.55
N ASN A 92 -1.00 2.98 -19.42
CA ASN A 92 -2.35 2.40 -19.37
C ASN A 92 -3.48 3.45 -19.38
N ARG A 93 -3.16 4.75 -19.48
CA ARG A 93 -4.13 5.87 -19.45
C ARG A 93 -5.07 5.84 -18.23
N CYS A 94 -4.57 5.40 -17.08
CA CYS A 94 -5.35 5.33 -15.83
C CYS A 94 -5.25 6.66 -15.07
N SER A 95 -6.19 7.58 -15.30
CA SER A 95 -6.17 8.93 -14.73
C SER A 95 -6.16 8.95 -13.19
N TYR A 96 -6.92 8.04 -12.55
CA TYR A 96 -6.94 7.92 -11.09
C TYR A 96 -5.55 7.57 -10.53
N SER A 97 -4.92 6.52 -11.04
CA SER A 97 -3.60 6.08 -10.58
C SER A 97 -2.52 7.11 -10.88
N VAL A 98 -2.59 7.77 -12.04
CA VAL A 98 -1.67 8.87 -12.39
C VAL A 98 -1.73 9.99 -11.35
N VAL A 99 -2.92 10.40 -10.92
CA VAL A 99 -3.09 11.44 -9.89
C VAL A 99 -2.51 10.99 -8.56
N VAL A 100 -2.91 9.81 -8.06
CA VAL A 100 -2.48 9.32 -6.74
C VAL A 100 -0.97 9.09 -6.67
N HIS A 101 -0.41 8.38 -7.65
CA HIS A 101 1.00 8.00 -7.65
C HIS A 101 1.93 9.16 -8.05
N SER A 102 1.44 10.17 -8.80
CA SER A 102 2.16 11.42 -8.97
C SER A 102 2.36 12.15 -7.64
N ALA A 103 1.29 12.33 -6.85
CA ALA A 103 1.37 12.95 -5.53
C ALA A 103 2.29 12.16 -4.57
N GLN A 104 2.16 10.83 -4.54
CA GLN A 104 3.04 9.98 -3.71
C GLN A 104 4.50 10.07 -4.15
N TYR A 105 4.78 10.06 -5.46
CA TYR A 105 6.13 10.26 -5.98
C TYR A 105 6.72 11.58 -5.49
N ARG A 106 6.00 12.71 -5.60
CA ARG A 106 6.47 14.02 -5.11
C ARG A 106 6.86 14.00 -3.63
N VAL A 107 6.04 13.35 -2.80
CA VAL A 107 6.28 13.22 -1.35
C VAL A 107 7.57 12.44 -1.06
N PHE A 108 7.81 11.34 -1.76
CA PHE A 108 8.94 10.44 -1.48
C PHE A 108 10.23 10.82 -2.22
N SER A 109 10.14 11.33 -3.44
CA SER A 109 11.30 11.72 -4.25
C SER A 109 11.86 13.09 -3.86
N LYS A 110 11.03 13.95 -3.25
CA LYS A 110 11.33 15.38 -3.03
C LYS A 110 11.68 16.13 -4.32
N ASN A 111 11.34 15.55 -5.48
CA ASN A 111 11.57 16.12 -6.81
C ASN A 111 10.24 16.16 -7.59
N PRO A 112 9.52 17.29 -7.54
CA PRO A 112 8.23 17.41 -8.22
C PRO A 112 8.36 17.50 -9.74
N VAL A 113 9.48 18.02 -10.25
CA VAL A 113 9.67 18.34 -11.67
C VAL A 113 9.52 17.11 -12.57
N LEU A 114 10.10 15.97 -12.17
CA LEU A 114 10.04 14.76 -12.98
C LEU A 114 8.61 14.24 -13.15
N SER A 115 7.80 14.31 -12.09
CA SER A 115 6.39 13.88 -12.16
C SER A 115 5.60 14.71 -13.15
N ASP A 116 5.82 16.02 -13.17
CA ASP A 116 5.09 16.93 -14.04
C ASP A 116 5.54 16.80 -15.50
N GLN A 117 6.84 16.61 -15.74
CA GLN A 117 7.38 16.30 -17.06
C GLN A 117 6.80 15.02 -17.66
N LEU A 118 6.69 13.94 -16.86
CA LEU A 118 6.12 12.68 -17.34
C LEU A 118 4.65 12.83 -17.75
N ARG A 119 3.88 13.62 -17.00
CA ARG A 119 2.46 13.89 -17.31
C ARG A 119 2.29 14.74 -18.56
N ALA A 120 3.20 15.69 -18.79
CA ALA A 120 3.18 16.53 -19.99
C ALA A 120 3.45 15.72 -21.26
N HIS A 121 4.37 14.76 -21.20
CA HIS A 121 4.71 13.91 -22.35
C HIS A 121 3.64 12.86 -22.68
N LEU A 122 2.91 12.35 -21.69
CA LEU A 122 1.85 11.37 -21.90
C LEU A 122 0.55 11.82 -21.22
N PRO A 123 -0.17 12.80 -21.82
CA PRO A 123 -1.35 13.38 -21.20
C PRO A 123 -2.49 12.36 -21.13
N VAL A 124 -2.99 12.15 -19.91
CA VAL A 124 -4.17 11.34 -19.63
C VAL A 124 -5.31 12.27 -19.25
N PRO A 125 -6.52 12.15 -19.84
CA PRO A 125 -7.63 13.02 -19.50
C PRO A 125 -7.99 12.87 -18.02
N VAL A 126 -7.84 13.95 -17.26
CA VAL A 126 -8.18 14.02 -15.84
C VAL A 126 -9.55 14.67 -15.70
N SER A 127 -10.48 14.00 -15.00
CA SER A 127 -11.79 14.58 -14.70
C SER A 127 -11.65 15.76 -13.72
N HIS A 128 -12.60 16.70 -13.75
CA HIS A 128 -12.61 17.89 -12.89
C HIS A 128 -12.47 17.55 -11.39
N SER A 129 -13.06 16.44 -10.92
CA SER A 129 -12.93 15.99 -9.52
C SER A 129 -11.52 15.54 -9.14
N CYS A 130 -10.68 15.17 -10.11
CA CYS A 130 -9.28 14.80 -9.89
C CYS A 130 -8.31 15.99 -9.96
N ALA A 131 -8.72 17.12 -10.53
CA ALA A 131 -7.87 18.30 -10.67
C ALA A 131 -7.47 18.90 -9.31
N HIS A 132 -8.38 18.86 -8.32
CA HIS A 132 -8.10 19.36 -6.97
C HIS A 132 -7.01 18.56 -6.25
N LEU A 133 -6.93 17.25 -6.48
CA LEU A 133 -5.90 16.39 -5.89
C LEU A 133 -4.50 16.67 -6.48
N LEU A 134 -4.42 17.30 -7.65
CA LEU A 134 -3.16 17.62 -8.30
C LEU A 134 -2.49 18.86 -7.77
N LEU A 135 -3.27 19.84 -7.32
CA LEU A 135 -2.80 21.13 -6.81
C LEU A 135 -2.51 21.11 -5.31
N CYS A 136 -3.05 20.13 -4.57
CA CYS A 136 -2.94 20.10 -3.10
C CYS A 136 -1.77 19.27 -2.54
N ALA A 137 -0.88 18.73 -3.38
CA ALA A 137 0.26 17.90 -2.95
C ALA A 137 1.57 18.30 -3.59
#